data_AF-A0A2M8EGW0-F1
#
_entry.id   AF-A0A2M8EGW0-F1
#
_cell.length_a   1.000
_cell.length_b   1.000
_cell.length_c   1.000
_cell.angle_alpha   90.00
_cell.angle_beta   90.00
_cell.angle_gamma   90.00
#
_symmetry.space_group_name_H-M   'P 1'
#
loop_
_entity.id
_entity.type
_entity.pdbx_description
1 polymer ?
#
loop_
_entity_poly.entity_id
_entity_poly.type
_entity_poly.pdbx_seq_one_letter_code
_entity_poly.pdbx_strand_id
1 'polypeptide(L)'
;VYQGVKEVSPVVLANARMLGADARQLLRHVYLPSATSWVFSSLHTSVGLAFVGAVVGEYLGSSQGVGYLILQAEGSFDINTVMAGIVVLTAFALVLDSLVGRVEKRLMKWQPKTGETEKL
;
A
#
# COMPACT_ATOMS: atom_id res chain seq x y z
N VAL A 1 10.71 5.17 1.16
CA VAL A 1 9.91 6.38 1.44
C VAL A 1 10.47 7.67 0.77
N TYR A 2 11.31 7.57 -0.28
CA TYR A 2 11.89 8.76 -0.95
C TYR A 2 11.77 8.76 -2.49
N GLN A 3 11.09 7.79 -3.12
CA GLN A 3 11.11 7.65 -4.59
C GLN A 3 9.97 8.36 -5.33
N GLY A 4 8.79 8.55 -4.73
CA GLY A 4 7.63 9.12 -5.44
C GLY A 4 7.61 10.65 -5.56
N VAL A 5 8.37 11.39 -4.74
CA VAL A 5 8.34 12.87 -4.74
C VAL A 5 9.22 13.48 -5.85
N LYS A 6 10.02 12.67 -6.56
CA LYS A 6 10.81 13.10 -7.73
C LYS A 6 10.11 12.86 -9.08
N GLU A 7 8.90 12.29 -9.10
CA GLU A 7 8.24 11.90 -10.36
C GLU A 7 7.59 13.05 -11.13
N VAL A 8 7.35 14.21 -10.50
CA VAL A 8 7.19 15.44 -11.28
C VAL A 8 8.57 16.00 -11.53
N SER A 9 9.19 15.52 -12.60
CA SER A 9 10.39 16.11 -13.15
C SER A 9 10.22 17.63 -13.22
N PRO A 10 11.10 18.44 -12.59
CA PRO A 10 11.02 19.89 -12.65
C PRO A 10 11.05 20.41 -14.10
N VAL A 11 11.48 19.58 -15.06
CA VAL A 11 11.42 19.84 -16.50
C VAL A 11 9.98 19.87 -17.02
N VAL A 12 9.08 18.99 -16.54
CA VAL A 12 7.65 18.99 -16.95
C VAL A 12 6.96 20.24 -16.43
N LEU A 13 7.29 20.65 -15.20
CA LEU A 13 6.75 21.86 -14.58
C LEU A 13 7.27 23.13 -15.29
N ALA A 14 8.56 23.15 -15.64
CA ALA A 14 9.19 24.25 -16.38
C ALA A 14 8.63 24.38 -17.80
N ASN A 15 8.47 23.27 -18.52
CA ASN A 15 7.91 23.26 -19.87
C ASN A 15 6.41 23.65 -19.88
N ALA A 16 5.61 23.20 -18.90
CA ALA A 16 4.21 23.61 -18.79
C ALA A 16 4.07 25.12 -18.53
N ARG A 17 4.97 25.71 -17.72
CA ARG A 17 5.02 27.17 -17.53
C ARG A 17 5.49 27.90 -18.79
N MET A 18 6.48 27.39 -19.53
CA MET A 18 6.91 27.98 -20.80
C MET A 18 5.79 27.97 -21.86
N LEU A 19 4.90 26.98 -21.81
CA LEU A 19 3.73 26.88 -22.69
C LEU A 19 2.52 27.70 -22.24
N GLY A 20 2.62 28.47 -21.14
CA GLY A 20 1.57 29.37 -20.68
C GLY A 20 0.46 28.72 -19.84
N ALA A 21 0.71 27.55 -19.24
CA ALA A 21 -0.29 26.86 -18.41
C ALA A 21 -0.67 27.68 -17.17
N ASP A 22 -1.97 27.90 -16.98
CA ASP A 22 -2.52 28.59 -15.80
C ASP A 22 -2.40 27.71 -14.53
N ALA A 23 -2.35 28.32 -13.35
CA ALA A 23 -2.16 27.64 -12.07
C ALA A 23 -3.22 26.54 -11.83
N ARG A 24 -4.45 26.73 -12.32
CA ARG A 24 -5.53 25.72 -12.26
C ARG A 24 -5.30 24.53 -13.20
N GLN A 25 -4.67 24.73 -14.35
CA GLN A 25 -4.34 23.64 -15.28
C GLN A 25 -3.20 22.78 -14.72
N LEU A 26 -2.16 23.40 -14.15
CA LEU A 26 -1.09 22.73 -13.44
C LEU A 26 -1.61 21.92 -12.25
N LEU A 27 -2.51 22.50 -11.44
CA LEU A 27 -3.09 21.80 -10.29
C LEU A 27 -3.84 20.52 -10.70
N ARG A 28 -4.71 20.60 -11.72
CA ARG A 28 -5.53 19.47 -12.15
C ARG A 28 -4.77 18.41 -12.96
N HIS A 29 -3.83 18.80 -13.80
CA HIS A 29 -3.19 17.88 -14.75
C HIS A 29 -1.81 17.38 -14.31
N VAL A 30 -1.17 18.04 -13.33
CA VAL A 30 0.19 17.66 -12.88
C VAL A 30 0.20 17.29 -11.41
N TYR A 31 -0.34 18.15 -10.54
CA TYR A 31 -0.29 17.91 -9.09
C TYR A 31 -1.29 16.85 -8.62
N LEU A 32 -2.55 16.92 -9.06
CA LEU A 32 -3.58 15.93 -8.69
C LEU A 32 -3.18 14.50 -9.04
N PRO A 33 -2.79 14.18 -10.30
CA PRO A 33 -2.45 12.81 -10.70
C PRO A 33 -1.23 12.28 -9.93
N SER A 34 -0.24 13.14 -9.68
CA SER A 34 0.98 12.78 -8.97
C SER A 34 0.73 12.52 -7.48
N ALA A 35 -0.08 13.36 -6.83
CA ALA A 35 -0.49 13.15 -5.45
C ALA A 35 -1.30 11.86 -5.29
N THR A 36 -2.20 11.58 -6.25
CA THR A 36 -2.97 10.33 -6.28
C THR A 36 -2.07 9.10 -6.43
N SER A 37 -1.06 9.14 -7.29
CA SER A 37 -0.05 8.07 -7.40
C SER A 37 0.69 7.83 -6.08
N TRP A 38 1.10 8.90 -5.40
CA TRP A 38 1.78 8.80 -4.11
C TRP A 38 0.88 8.20 -3.02
N VAL A 39 -0.38 8.64 -2.93
CA VAL A 39 -1.35 8.08 -1.98
C VAL A 39 -1.53 6.59 -2.21
N PHE A 40 -1.66 6.14 -3.46
CA PHE A 40 -1.80 4.72 -3.76
C PHE A 40 -0.53 3.91 -3.50
N SER A 41 0.65 4.47 -3.76
CA SER A 41 1.92 3.83 -3.41
C SER A 41 2.08 3.64 -1.90
N SER A 42 1.58 4.60 -1.09
CA SER A 42 1.60 4.49 0.38
C SER A 42 0.56 3.51 0.93
N LEU A 43 -0.51 3.24 0.18
CA LEU A 43 -1.62 2.38 0.61
C LEU A 43 -1.14 0.97 0.96
N HIS A 44 -0.25 0.40 0.15
CA HIS A 44 0.26 -0.95 0.36
C HIS A 44 0.95 -1.12 1.72
N THR A 45 1.83 -0.19 2.07
CA THR A 45 2.51 -0.18 3.39
C THR A 45 1.53 0.08 4.53
N SER A 46 0.58 1.00 4.36
CA SER A 46 -0.43 1.31 5.39
C SER A 46 -1.35 0.11 5.69
N VAL A 47 -1.75 -0.66 4.67
CA VAL A 47 -2.59 -1.85 4.87
C VAL A 47 -1.83 -2.93 5.64
N GLY A 48 -0.55 -3.14 5.35
CA GLY A 48 0.28 -4.08 6.11
C GLY A 48 0.37 -3.69 7.60
N LEU A 49 0.60 -2.42 7.89
CA LEU A 49 0.61 -1.90 9.26
C LEU A 49 -0.74 -2.04 9.96
N ALA A 50 -1.84 -1.75 9.27
CA ALA A 50 -3.19 -1.91 9.80
C ALA A 50 -3.51 -3.38 10.12
N PHE A 51 -3.08 -4.32 9.25
CA PHE A 51 -3.24 -5.75 9.48
C PHE A 51 -2.50 -6.21 10.73
N VAL A 52 -1.22 -5.84 10.88
CA VAL A 52 -0.44 -6.16 12.08
C VAL A 52 -1.09 -5.57 13.33
N GLY A 53 -1.53 -4.30 13.28
CA GLY A 53 -2.23 -3.65 14.39
C GLY A 53 -3.53 -4.36 14.78
N ALA A 54 -4.32 -4.81 13.80
CA ALA A 54 -5.54 -5.56 14.04
C ALA A 54 -5.26 -6.90 14.71
N VAL A 55 -4.28 -7.67 14.21
CA VAL A 55 -3.89 -8.97 14.79
C VAL A 55 -3.38 -8.80 16.23
N VAL A 56 -2.53 -7.81 16.49
CA VAL A 56 -2.04 -7.52 17.85
C VAL A 56 -3.18 -7.07 18.77
N GLY A 57 -4.12 -6.28 18.25
CA GLY A 57 -5.32 -5.88 18.98
C GLY A 57 -6.22 -7.07 19.34
N GLU A 58 -6.44 -7.99 18.40
CA GLU A 58 -7.16 -9.25 18.66
C GLU A 58 -6.41 -10.12 19.67
N TYR A 59 -5.08 -10.16 19.60
CA TYR A 59 -4.24 -10.95 20.48
C TYR A 59 -4.32 -10.50 21.94
N LEU A 60 -4.23 -9.20 22.21
CA LEU A 60 -4.12 -8.67 23.57
C LEU A 60 -5.43 -8.17 24.18
N GLY A 61 -6.39 -7.72 23.35
CA GLY A 61 -7.54 -6.94 23.80
C GLY A 61 -8.91 -7.50 23.42
N SER A 62 -8.95 -8.62 22.68
CA SER A 62 -10.21 -9.22 22.26
C SER A 62 -10.53 -10.50 23.04
N SER A 63 -11.81 -10.86 23.08
CA SER A 63 -12.30 -12.16 23.57
C SER A 63 -12.68 -13.12 22.43
N GLN A 64 -12.45 -12.69 21.18
CA GLN A 64 -12.75 -13.43 19.96
C GLN A 64 -11.72 -13.10 18.87
N GLY A 65 -11.57 -13.97 17.89
CA GLY A 65 -10.65 -13.78 16.76
C GLY A 65 -9.49 -14.76 16.76
N VAL A 66 -8.72 -14.76 15.67
CA VAL A 66 -7.62 -15.73 15.49
C VAL A 66 -6.46 -15.38 16.41
N GLY A 67 -6.17 -14.09 16.63
CA GLY A 67 -5.17 -13.65 17.59
C GLY A 67 -5.47 -14.14 19.01
N TYR A 68 -6.72 -14.02 19.45
CA TYR A 68 -7.18 -14.51 20.75
C TYR A 68 -7.02 -16.04 20.88
N LEU A 69 -7.38 -16.81 19.85
CA LEU A 69 -7.25 -18.27 19.87
C LEU A 69 -5.78 -18.71 19.96
N ILE A 70 -4.86 -18.00 19.30
CA ILE A 70 -3.43 -18.27 19.43
C ILE A 70 -2.97 -17.99 20.86
N LEU A 71 -3.36 -16.87 21.47
CA LEU A 71 -3.01 -16.54 22.85
C LEU A 71 -3.53 -17.61 23.82
N GLN A 72 -4.76 -18.08 23.64
CA GLN A 72 -5.34 -19.13 24.47
C GLN A 72 -4.59 -20.47 24.32
N ALA A 73 -4.28 -20.85 23.09
CA ALA A 73 -3.53 -22.06 22.77
C ALA A 73 -2.08 -22.02 23.27
N GLU A 74 -1.45 -20.84 23.26
CA GLU A 74 -0.13 -20.63 23.85
C GLU A 74 -0.17 -20.94 25.36
N GLY A 75 -1.19 -20.45 26.07
CA GLY A 75 -1.36 -20.70 27.51
C GLY A 75 -1.62 -22.16 27.88
N SER A 76 -2.21 -22.95 26.97
CA SER A 76 -2.42 -24.39 27.14
C SER A 76 -1.31 -25.26 26.53
N PHE A 77 -0.25 -24.65 25.99
CA PHE A 77 0.82 -25.33 25.24
C PHE A 77 0.31 -26.18 24.06
N ASP A 78 -0.83 -25.83 23.47
CA ASP A 78 -1.37 -26.47 22.28
C ASP A 78 -0.72 -25.89 21.01
N ILE A 79 0.45 -26.43 20.69
CA ILE A 79 1.24 -26.02 19.53
C ILE A 79 0.49 -26.28 18.22
N ASN A 80 -0.40 -27.28 18.15
CA ASN A 80 -1.16 -27.57 16.95
C ASN A 80 -2.09 -26.41 16.61
N THR A 81 -2.81 -25.88 17.62
CA THR A 81 -3.71 -24.74 17.45
C THR A 81 -2.94 -23.45 17.17
N VAL A 82 -1.79 -23.23 17.81
CA VAL A 82 -0.91 -22.09 17.50
C VAL A 82 -0.45 -22.13 16.04
N MET A 83 0.03 -23.28 15.56
CA MET A 83 0.46 -23.45 14.17
C MET A 83 -0.69 -23.26 13.18
N ALA A 84 -1.87 -23.82 13.48
CA ALA A 84 -3.07 -23.61 12.67
C ALA A 84 -3.43 -22.11 12.58
N GLY A 85 -3.37 -21.38 13.70
CA GLY A 85 -3.60 -19.95 13.75
C GLY A 85 -2.59 -19.16 12.89
N ILE A 86 -1.30 -19.49 12.97
CA ILE A 86 -0.25 -18.86 12.14
C ILE A 86 -0.51 -19.10 10.65
N VAL A 87 -0.90 -20.31 10.26
CA VAL A 87 -1.23 -20.64 8.87
C VAL A 87 -2.44 -19.83 8.40
N VAL A 88 -3.49 -19.73 9.22
CA VAL A 88 -4.68 -18.93 8.91
C VAL A 88 -4.33 -17.44 8.75
N LEU A 89 -3.56 -16.87 9.68
CA LEU A 89 -3.11 -15.48 9.59
C LEU A 89 -2.24 -15.23 8.36
N THR A 90 -1.36 -16.17 8.02
CA THR A 90 -0.51 -16.10 6.82
C THR A 90 -1.36 -16.13 5.55
N ALA A 91 -2.33 -17.05 5.46
CA ALA A 91 -3.26 -17.10 4.35
C ALA A 91 -4.04 -15.78 4.21
N PHE A 92 -4.51 -15.21 5.32
CA PHE A 92 -5.22 -13.94 5.32
C PHE A 92 -4.34 -12.77 4.87
N ALA A 93 -3.09 -12.72 5.34
CA ALA A 93 -2.10 -11.74 4.91
C ALA A 93 -1.85 -11.81 3.40
N LEU A 94 -1.66 -13.02 2.85
CA LEU A 94 -1.48 -13.22 1.41
C LEU A 94 -2.71 -12.81 0.59
N VAL A 95 -3.93 -13.07 1.11
CA VAL A 95 -5.17 -12.63 0.47
C VAL A 95 -5.27 -11.10 0.47
N LEU A 96 -4.98 -10.46 1.59
CA LEU A 96 -4.95 -9.00 1.72
C LEU A 96 -3.91 -8.38 0.77
N ASP A 97 -2.70 -8.90 0.77
CA ASP A 97 -1.61 -8.49 -0.11
C ASP A 97 -2.02 -8.58 -1.59
N SER A 98 -2.58 -9.72 -1.99
CA SER A 98 -3.04 -9.96 -3.36
C SER A 98 -4.22 -9.06 -3.75
N LEU A 99 -5.11 -8.73 -2.80
CA LEU A 99 -6.22 -7.81 -3.02
C LEU A 99 -5.71 -6.38 -3.21
N VAL A 100 -4.83 -5.93 -2.33
CA VAL A 100 -4.18 -4.61 -2.40
C VAL A 100 -3.43 -4.47 -3.72
N GLY A 101 -2.62 -5.46 -4.10
CA GLY A 101 -1.87 -5.44 -5.37
C GLY A 101 -2.78 -5.41 -6.61
N ARG A 102 -3.97 -6.03 -6.55
CA ARG A 102 -4.97 -5.91 -7.64
C ARG A 102 -5.59 -4.52 -7.69
N VAL A 103 -5.91 -3.94 -6.54
CA VAL A 103 -6.46 -2.58 -6.44
C VAL A 103 -5.44 -1.56 -6.96
N GLU A 104 -4.19 -1.68 -6.54
CA GLU A 104 -3.08 -0.85 -7.00
C GLU A 104 -2.92 -0.96 -8.52
N LYS A 105 -2.84 -2.18 -9.09
CA LYS A 105 -2.76 -2.38 -10.55
C LYS A 105 -3.94 -1.81 -11.31
N ARG A 106 -5.15 -1.85 -10.75
CA ARG A 106 -6.35 -1.31 -11.40
C ARG A 106 -6.34 0.22 -11.42
N LEU A 107 -5.85 0.84 -10.36
CA LEU A 107 -5.81 2.30 -10.19
C LEU A 107 -4.60 2.91 -10.90
N MET A 108 -3.47 2.20 -10.97
CA MET A 108 -2.25 2.61 -11.67
C MET A 108 -2.26 2.29 -13.17
N LYS A 109 -3.38 1.84 -13.76
CA LYS A 109 -3.50 1.63 -15.22
C LYS A 109 -3.17 2.88 -16.07
N TRP A 110 -3.21 4.06 -15.46
CA TRP A 110 -2.92 5.33 -16.10
C TRP A 110 -1.44 5.75 -16.01
N GLN A 111 -0.59 5.05 -15.27
CA GLN A 111 0.84 5.34 -15.25
C GLN A 111 1.53 4.79 -16.51
N PRO A 112 2.18 5.65 -17.31
CA PRO A 112 3.13 5.16 -18.30
C PRO A 112 4.27 4.46 -17.54
N LYS A 113 4.69 3.29 -18.02
CA LYS A 113 5.92 2.66 -17.54
C LYS A 113 7.10 3.57 -17.87
N THR A 114 7.59 4.35 -16.90
CA THR A 114 8.83 5.12 -17.03
C THR A 114 9.99 4.13 -17.09
N GLY A 115 10.36 3.66 -18.28
CA GLY A 115 11.41 2.66 -18.44
C GLY A 115 11.96 2.44 -19.85
N GLU A 116 11.71 3.33 -20.82
CA GLU A 116 12.18 3.12 -22.21
C GLU A 116 13.02 4.27 -22.80
N THR A 117 13.47 5.24 -22.00
CA THR A 117 14.27 6.38 -22.50
C THR A 117 15.75 6.36 -22.12
N GLU A 118 16.29 5.21 -21.73
CA GLU A 118 17.73 5.05 -21.47
C GLU A 118 18.38 4.10 -22.50
N LYS A 119 18.17 4.40 -23.78
CA LYS A 119 19.01 3.92 -24.88
C LYS A 119 19.01 4.94 -26.01
N LEU A 120 19.86 5.95 -25.93
CA LEU A 120 20.52 6.58 -27.09
C LEU A 120 21.90 7.10 -26.64
#